data_AF-A0A1E7FMB8-F1
#
_entry.id   AF-A0A1E7FMB8-F1
#
_cell.length_a   1.000
_cell.length_b   1.000
_cell.length_c   1.000
_cell.angle_alpha   90.00
_cell.angle_beta   90.00
_cell.angle_gamma   90.00
#
_symmetry.space_group_name_H-M   'P 1'
#
loop_
_entity.id
_entity.type
_entity.pdbx_description
1 polymer ?
#
loop_
_entity_poly.entity_id
_entity_poly.type
_entity_poly.pdbx_seq_one_letter_code
_entity_poly.pdbx_strand_id
1 'polypeptide(L)'
;MNFLRKIDKEIHKEFLEAGDLKGKVVAVNAKTCELCELAMSTFITAYGSEVGSVGIKLIPTGGLYVTGGLTPKNINWIKGKDSQFMTAYLDKGRVSPILDNVPLLAVMVEDLGVRGATKNAQIEFEKWEARKTAVIHRNFSSHKDLDSMAKNLSSHKDLDSLAMRGETVPIRVEEAEKEAAYFRTMAQISTAFTVGIIAGLTLIKKK
;
A
#
# COMPACT_ATOMS: atom_id res chain seq x y z
N MET A 1 -19.07 -15.46 30.51
CA MET A 1 -19.86 -14.32 30.00
C MET A 1 -20.98 -14.89 29.13
N ASN A 2 -22.26 -14.64 29.43
CA ASN A 2 -23.39 -15.28 28.71
C ASN A 2 -23.93 -14.33 27.63
N PHE A 3 -23.46 -14.48 26.40
CA PHE A 3 -23.76 -13.59 25.26
C PHE A 3 -25.21 -13.68 24.76
N LEU A 4 -25.87 -14.83 24.95
CA LEU A 4 -27.22 -15.08 24.44
C LEU A 4 -28.28 -14.13 25.01
N ARG A 5 -28.05 -13.61 26.23
CA ARG A 5 -28.96 -12.65 26.88
C ARG A 5 -28.76 -11.20 26.44
N LYS A 6 -27.70 -10.90 25.69
CA LYS A 6 -27.30 -9.53 25.29
C LYS A 6 -27.60 -9.23 23.82
N ILE A 7 -28.31 -10.15 23.14
CA ILE A 7 -28.65 -10.01 21.73
C ILE A 7 -29.78 -8.99 21.60
N ASP A 8 -29.47 -7.88 20.95
CA ASP A 8 -30.48 -6.96 20.42
C ASP A 8 -31.12 -7.59 19.18
N LYS A 9 -32.44 -7.79 19.21
CA LYS A 9 -33.17 -8.49 18.15
C LYS A 9 -33.23 -7.70 16.85
N GLU A 10 -33.31 -6.37 16.92
CA GLU A 10 -33.42 -5.51 15.75
C GLU A 10 -32.08 -5.46 15.00
N ILE A 11 -31.01 -5.20 15.74
CA ILE A 11 -29.64 -5.18 15.19
C ILE A 11 -29.25 -6.57 14.68
N HIS A 12 -29.65 -7.65 15.38
CA HIS A 12 -29.38 -9.00 14.92
C HIS A 12 -30.06 -9.31 13.58
N LYS A 13 -31.31 -8.85 13.39
CA LYS A 13 -32.00 -8.98 12.11
C LYS A 13 -31.30 -8.18 11.01
N GLU A 14 -30.96 -6.91 11.27
CA GLU A 14 -30.21 -6.07 10.32
C GLU A 14 -28.88 -6.73 9.93
N PHE A 15 -28.14 -7.28 10.91
CA PHE A 15 -26.89 -7.98 10.67
C PHE A 15 -27.07 -9.21 9.76
N LEU A 16 -28.13 -10.00 9.95
CA LEU A 16 -28.40 -11.16 9.09
C LEU A 16 -28.74 -10.74 7.65
N GLU A 17 -29.49 -9.65 7.48
CA GLU A 17 -29.92 -9.12 6.18
C GLU A 17 -28.83 -8.35 5.43
N ALA A 18 -27.81 -7.84 6.12
CA ALA A 18 -26.79 -6.95 5.55
C ALA A 18 -25.80 -7.58 4.54
N GLY A 19 -25.83 -8.90 4.33
CA GLY A 19 -24.92 -9.58 3.40
C GLY A 19 -23.44 -9.28 3.70
N ASP A 20 -22.72 -8.70 2.73
CA ASP A 20 -21.31 -8.31 2.86
C ASP A 20 -21.09 -7.08 3.76
N LEU A 21 -22.15 -6.32 4.05
CA LEU A 21 -22.09 -5.10 4.86
C LEU A 21 -22.27 -5.36 6.37
N LYS A 22 -22.22 -6.62 6.80
CA LYS A 22 -22.27 -7.01 8.23
C LYS A 22 -21.31 -6.22 9.12
N GLY A 23 -20.08 -6.00 8.65
CA GLY A 23 -19.09 -5.19 9.38
C GLY A 23 -19.54 -3.74 9.58
N LYS A 24 -20.26 -3.16 8.62
CA LYS A 24 -20.83 -1.81 8.74
C LYS A 24 -21.90 -1.77 9.82
N VAL A 25 -22.80 -2.75 9.87
CA VAL A 25 -23.86 -2.82 10.89
C VAL A 25 -23.23 -2.86 12.30
N VAL A 26 -22.20 -3.68 12.48
CA VAL A 26 -21.46 -3.75 13.76
C VAL A 26 -20.81 -2.42 14.11
N ALA A 27 -20.11 -1.79 13.16
CA ALA A 27 -19.41 -0.53 13.42
C ALA A 27 -20.36 0.64 13.74
N VAL A 28 -21.49 0.75 13.04
CA VAL A 28 -22.49 1.81 13.25
C VAL A 28 -23.17 1.68 14.61
N ASN A 29 -23.49 0.45 15.01
CA ASN A 29 -24.19 0.16 16.26
C ASN A 29 -23.27 -0.01 17.48
N ALA A 30 -21.96 0.22 17.34
CA ALA A 30 -20.99 -0.03 18.41
C ALA A 30 -21.16 0.87 19.65
N LYS A 31 -21.90 1.98 19.57
CA LYS A 31 -22.19 2.85 20.73
C LYS A 31 -23.46 2.44 21.48
N THR A 32 -24.33 1.68 20.85
CA THR A 32 -25.69 1.38 21.34
C THR A 32 -25.87 -0.10 21.67
N CYS A 33 -25.03 -0.98 21.10
CA CYS A 33 -25.08 -2.42 21.32
C CYS A 33 -23.77 -2.92 21.93
N GLU A 34 -23.86 -3.52 23.12
CA GLU A 34 -22.70 -4.03 23.87
C GLU A 34 -21.91 -5.10 23.09
N LEU A 35 -22.61 -5.98 22.34
CA LEU A 35 -21.93 -6.99 21.52
C LEU A 35 -21.19 -6.36 20.33
N CYS A 36 -21.76 -5.30 19.74
CA CYS A 36 -21.11 -4.56 18.67
C CYS A 36 -19.91 -3.76 19.18
N GLU A 37 -20.03 -3.15 20.35
CA GLU A 37 -18.93 -2.49 21.04
C GLU A 37 -17.77 -3.46 21.30
N LEU A 38 -18.07 -4.63 21.88
CA LEU A 38 -17.07 -5.65 22.17
C LEU A 38 -16.39 -6.15 20.88
N ALA A 39 -17.16 -6.36 19.81
CA ALA A 39 -16.62 -6.76 18.51
C ALA A 39 -15.69 -5.68 17.93
N MET A 40 -16.11 -4.41 17.95
CA MET A 40 -15.29 -3.28 17.49
C MET A 40 -14.04 -3.11 18.34
N SER A 41 -14.15 -3.16 19.67
CA SER A 41 -13.02 -3.09 20.60
C SER A 41 -12.01 -4.20 20.33
N THR A 42 -12.48 -5.43 20.11
CA THR A 42 -11.61 -6.58 19.80
C THR A 42 -10.91 -6.38 18.45
N PHE A 43 -11.65 -5.97 17.43
CA PHE A 43 -11.11 -5.70 16.10
C PHE A 43 -10.05 -4.60 16.11
N ILE A 44 -10.35 -3.45 16.74
CA ILE A 44 -9.46 -2.30 16.81
C ILE A 44 -8.17 -2.62 17.58
N THR A 45 -8.28 -3.39 18.66
CA THR A 45 -7.12 -3.87 19.42
C THR A 45 -6.23 -4.77 18.57
N ALA A 46 -6.81 -5.77 17.89
CA ALA A 46 -6.06 -6.64 16.99
C ALA A 46 -5.43 -5.87 15.84
N TYR A 47 -6.15 -4.89 15.28
CA TYR A 47 -5.68 -4.05 14.19
C TYR A 47 -4.48 -3.18 14.61
N GLY A 48 -4.58 -2.47 15.74
CA GLY A 48 -3.48 -1.69 16.29
C GLY A 48 -2.25 -2.56 16.58
N SER A 49 -2.47 -3.74 17.17
CA SER A 49 -1.39 -4.67 17.48
C SER A 49 -0.64 -5.15 16.23
N GLU A 50 -1.36 -5.48 15.15
CA GLU A 50 -0.74 -5.88 13.88
C GLU A 50 0.05 -4.73 13.25
N VAL A 51 -0.51 -3.52 13.25
CA VAL A 51 0.21 -2.32 12.76
C VAL A 51 1.50 -2.09 13.54
N GLY A 52 1.50 -2.31 14.85
CA GLY A 52 2.71 -2.21 15.68
C GLY A 52 3.73 -3.31 15.37
N SER A 53 3.27 -4.54 15.09
CA SER A 53 4.14 -5.64 14.65
C SER A 53 4.83 -5.33 13.32
N VAL A 54 4.08 -4.77 12.36
CA VAL A 54 4.65 -4.28 11.09
C VAL A 54 5.64 -3.13 11.33
N GLY A 55 5.31 -2.21 12.22
CA GLY A 55 6.19 -1.10 12.61
C GLY A 55 7.55 -1.57 13.11
N ILE A 56 7.59 -2.58 13.98
CA ILE A 56 8.85 -3.14 14.49
C ILE A 56 9.60 -3.92 13.42
N LYS A 57 8.88 -4.60 12.52
CA LYS A 57 9.49 -5.41 11.46
C LYS A 57 10.19 -4.57 10.41
N LEU A 58 9.63 -3.41 10.07
CA LEU A 58 10.11 -2.55 8.98
C LEU A 58 10.88 -1.32 9.46
N ILE A 59 10.64 -0.86 10.69
CA ILE A 59 11.18 0.38 11.27
C ILE A 59 11.09 1.54 10.27
N PRO A 60 9.88 1.89 9.81
CA PRO A 60 9.71 2.85 8.72
C PRO A 60 9.94 4.28 9.22
N THR A 61 11.17 4.75 9.15
CA THR A 61 11.58 6.10 9.60
C THR A 61 10.91 7.23 8.80
N GLY A 62 10.48 6.97 7.56
CA GLY A 62 9.66 7.88 6.75
C GLY A 62 8.18 7.93 7.14
N GLY A 63 7.75 7.07 8.08
CA GLY A 63 6.37 6.97 8.53
C GLY A 63 5.66 5.71 8.06
N LEU A 64 4.67 5.31 8.85
CA LEU A 64 3.75 4.21 8.61
C LEU A 64 2.36 4.78 8.30
N TYR A 65 1.78 4.36 7.18
CA TYR A 65 0.50 4.89 6.70
C TYR A 65 -0.59 3.83 6.84
N VAL A 66 -1.58 4.12 7.68
CA VAL A 66 -2.79 3.31 7.85
C VAL A 66 -3.82 3.77 6.81
N THR A 67 -4.22 2.87 5.92
CA THR A 67 -5.02 3.20 4.73
C THR A 67 -6.21 2.24 4.55
N GLY A 68 -6.94 2.40 3.45
CA GLY A 68 -8.12 1.63 3.10
C GLY A 68 -9.41 2.22 3.67
N GLY A 69 -10.56 1.81 3.12
CA GLY A 69 -11.86 2.37 3.46
C GLY A 69 -12.31 2.18 4.91
N LEU A 70 -11.65 1.29 5.67
CA LEU A 70 -11.93 1.10 7.10
C LEU A 70 -11.36 2.23 7.97
N THR A 71 -10.24 2.82 7.56
CA THR A 71 -9.54 3.85 8.34
C THR A 71 -10.38 5.12 8.54
N PRO A 72 -10.88 5.80 7.49
CA PRO A 72 -11.68 7.01 7.68
C PRO A 72 -13.01 6.72 8.40
N LYS A 73 -13.63 5.57 8.13
CA LYS A 73 -14.92 5.18 8.72
C LYS A 73 -14.84 4.89 10.22
N ASN A 74 -13.68 4.46 10.70
CA ASN A 74 -13.45 4.10 12.10
C ASN A 74 -12.46 5.04 12.81
N ILE A 75 -12.25 6.25 12.27
CA ILE A 75 -11.21 7.16 12.77
C ILE A 75 -11.36 7.51 14.26
N ASN A 76 -12.58 7.51 14.80
CA ASN A 76 -12.83 7.77 16.22
C ASN A 76 -12.30 6.66 17.14
N TRP A 77 -12.13 5.44 16.63
CA TRP A 77 -11.51 4.33 17.36
C TRP A 77 -9.98 4.29 17.22
N ILE A 78 -9.46 4.94 16.17
CA ILE A 78 -8.04 4.93 15.80
C ILE A 78 -7.30 6.14 16.39
N LYS A 79 -7.86 7.34 16.23
CA LYS A 79 -7.20 8.61 16.57
C LYS A 79 -7.08 8.81 18.08
N GLY A 80 -6.04 9.54 18.48
CA GLY A 80 -5.78 9.90 19.88
C GLY A 80 -4.78 8.98 20.54
N LYS A 81 -3.96 9.53 21.44
CA LYS A 81 -2.89 8.77 22.13
C LYS A 81 -3.47 7.67 23.02
N ASP A 82 -4.61 7.93 23.64
CA ASP A 82 -5.28 7.02 24.57
C ASP A 82 -6.29 6.09 23.86
N SER A 83 -6.29 6.05 22.53
CA SER A 83 -7.16 5.13 21.80
C SER A 83 -6.73 3.67 22.04
N GLN A 84 -7.70 2.75 21.97
CA GLN A 84 -7.40 1.31 22.06
C GLN A 84 -6.44 0.87 20.94
N PHE A 85 -6.58 1.46 19.76
CA PHE A 85 -5.68 1.24 18.63
C PHE A 85 -4.24 1.62 18.98
N MET A 86 -4.01 2.84 19.49
CA MET A 86 -2.68 3.32 19.82
C MET A 86 -2.07 2.58 21.01
N THR A 87 -2.89 2.23 21.99
CA THR A 87 -2.47 1.39 23.12
C THR A 87 -1.97 0.03 22.62
N ALA A 88 -2.72 -0.64 21.74
CA ALA A 88 -2.31 -1.92 21.18
C ALA A 88 -1.13 -1.82 20.20
N TYR A 89 -1.04 -0.71 19.45
CA TYR A 89 0.10 -0.40 18.58
C TYR A 89 1.41 -0.34 19.37
N LEU A 90 1.41 0.39 20.49
CA LEU A 90 2.56 0.55 21.37
C LEU A 90 2.78 -0.64 22.30
N ASP A 91 1.82 -1.56 22.46
CA ASP A 91 1.97 -2.74 23.32
C ASP A 91 2.84 -3.82 22.66
N LYS A 92 4.16 -3.66 22.80
CA LYS A 92 5.19 -4.53 22.24
C LYS A 92 6.29 -4.85 23.27
N GLY A 93 5.97 -4.67 24.56
CA GLY A 93 6.89 -4.93 25.67
C GLY A 93 8.19 -4.14 25.57
N ARG A 94 9.33 -4.82 25.70
CA ARG A 94 10.67 -4.17 25.72
C ARG A 94 10.99 -3.38 24.44
N VAL A 95 10.39 -3.73 23.30
CA VAL A 95 10.68 -3.10 22.00
C VAL A 95 9.72 -1.96 21.64
N SER A 96 8.74 -1.66 22.51
CA SER A 96 7.82 -0.52 22.34
C SER A 96 8.51 0.81 22.03
N PRO A 97 9.66 1.18 22.66
CA PRO A 97 10.30 2.47 22.39
C PRO A 97 10.80 2.67 20.95
N ILE A 98 10.92 1.60 20.16
CA ILE A 98 11.27 1.71 18.73
C ILE A 98 10.16 2.45 17.97
N LEU A 99 8.90 2.22 18.36
CA LEU A 99 7.73 2.79 17.69
C LEU A 99 7.49 4.26 18.04
N ASP A 100 8.09 4.78 19.12
CA ASP A 100 7.95 6.19 19.53
C ASP A 100 8.49 7.16 18.47
N ASN A 101 9.49 6.71 17.69
CA ASN A 101 10.10 7.49 16.61
C ASN A 101 9.51 7.19 15.23
N VAL A 102 8.51 6.32 15.13
CA VAL A 102 7.85 5.98 13.86
C VAL A 102 6.60 6.85 13.71
N PRO A 103 6.57 7.82 12.77
CA PRO A 103 5.37 8.60 12.50
C PRO A 103 4.25 7.69 12.02
N LEU A 104 3.08 7.71 12.68
CA LEU A 104 1.92 6.93 12.26
C LEU A 104 0.84 7.85 11.71
N LEU A 105 0.47 7.68 10.43
CA LEU A 105 -0.46 8.57 9.73
C LEU A 105 -1.68 7.80 9.24
N ALA A 106 -2.87 8.33 9.52
CA ALA A 106 -4.12 7.81 8.97
C ALA A 106 -4.45 8.51 7.64
N VAL A 107 -4.62 7.74 6.57
CA VAL A 107 -5.03 8.26 5.26
C VAL A 107 -6.55 8.33 5.19
N MET A 108 -7.08 9.55 5.05
CA MET A 108 -8.53 9.81 5.09
C MET A 108 -9.22 9.70 3.72
N VAL A 109 -8.45 9.51 2.65
CA VAL A 109 -8.93 9.46 1.27
C VAL A 109 -9.41 8.04 0.94
N GLU A 110 -10.67 7.90 0.52
CA GLU A 110 -11.27 6.58 0.21
C GLU A 110 -10.88 6.02 -1.17
N ASP A 111 -10.54 6.87 -2.13
CA ASP A 111 -10.19 6.49 -3.51
C ASP A 111 -8.67 6.32 -3.71
N LEU A 112 -7.89 6.14 -2.64
CA LEU A 112 -6.43 6.04 -2.70
C LEU A 112 -5.95 4.97 -3.68
N GLY A 113 -6.62 3.82 -3.72
CA GLY A 113 -6.27 2.72 -4.63
C GLY A 113 -6.36 3.13 -6.10
N VAL A 114 -7.42 3.85 -6.48
CA VAL A 114 -7.62 4.34 -7.85
C VAL A 114 -6.58 5.41 -8.19
N ARG A 115 -6.30 6.34 -7.26
CA ARG A 115 -5.26 7.36 -7.46
C ARG A 115 -3.88 6.75 -7.67
N GLY A 116 -3.55 5.72 -6.89
CA GLY A 116 -2.30 4.97 -7.04
C GLY A 116 -2.21 4.28 -8.40
N ALA A 117 -3.29 3.63 -8.85
CA ALA A 117 -3.35 3.00 -10.16
C ALA A 117 -3.16 4.01 -11.30
N THR A 118 -3.86 5.15 -11.25
CA THR A 118 -3.71 6.23 -12.24
C THR A 118 -2.28 6.76 -12.28
N LYS A 119 -1.67 7.03 -11.11
CA LYS A 119 -0.30 7.53 -11.05
C LYS A 119 0.70 6.52 -11.61
N ASN A 120 0.51 5.23 -11.31
CA ASN A 120 1.36 4.17 -11.84
C ASN A 120 1.23 4.05 -13.36
N ALA A 121 0.00 4.10 -13.89
CA ALA A 121 -0.24 4.10 -15.33
C ALA A 121 0.42 5.28 -16.03
N GLN A 122 0.35 6.48 -15.44
CA GLN A 122 1.02 7.68 -15.96
C GLN A 122 2.54 7.51 -16.00
N ILE A 123 3.14 7.01 -14.92
CA ILE A 123 4.59 6.76 -14.85
C ILE A 123 5.03 5.78 -15.93
N GLU A 124 4.29 4.70 -16.14
CA GLU A 124 4.62 3.72 -17.17
C GLU A 124 4.43 4.26 -18.59
N PHE A 125 3.45 5.13 -18.80
CA PHE A 125 3.27 5.84 -20.07
C PHE A 125 4.44 6.79 -20.36
N GLU A 126 4.85 7.60 -19.38
CA GLU A 126 6.00 8.52 -19.51
C GLU A 126 7.30 7.76 -19.81
N LYS A 127 7.53 6.64 -19.12
CA LYS A 127 8.68 5.75 -19.41
C LYS A 127 8.60 5.17 -20.82
N TRP A 128 7.41 4.77 -21.26
CA TRP A 128 7.22 4.21 -22.60
C TRP A 128 7.51 5.25 -23.69
N GLU A 129 7.01 6.48 -23.54
CA GLU A 129 7.32 7.59 -24.45
C GLU A 129 8.82 7.91 -24.48
N ALA A 130 9.49 7.95 -23.32
CA ALA A 130 10.94 8.15 -23.27
C ALA A 130 11.73 7.05 -24.00
N ARG A 131 11.32 5.78 -23.85
CA ARG A 131 11.94 4.64 -24.58
C ARG A 131 11.74 4.77 -26.08
N LYS A 132 10.53 5.13 -26.53
CA LYS A 132 10.19 5.32 -27.93
C LYS A 132 11.02 6.44 -28.57
N THR A 133 11.13 7.59 -27.92
CA THR A 133 11.96 8.72 -28.39
C THR A 133 13.45 8.32 -28.48
N ALA A 134 13.96 7.56 -27.51
CA ALA A 134 15.34 7.06 -27.55
C ALA A 134 15.60 6.10 -28.72
N VAL A 135 14.66 5.18 -29.03
CA VAL A 135 14.78 4.25 -30.16
C VAL A 135 14.77 4.99 -31.50
N ILE A 136 13.89 5.98 -31.65
CA ILE A 136 13.80 6.79 -32.87
C ILE A 136 15.09 7.57 -33.11
N HIS A 137 15.64 8.23 -32.08
CA HIS A 137 16.88 9.00 -32.21
C HIS A 137 18.13 8.13 -32.44
N ARG A 138 18.13 6.86 -31.99
CA ARG A 138 19.27 5.95 -32.17
C ARG A 138 19.39 5.40 -33.58
N ASN A 139 18.26 5.18 -34.24
CA ASN A 139 18.20 4.57 -35.58
C ASN A 139 18.30 5.58 -36.73
N PHE A 140 18.24 6.89 -36.46
CA PHE A 140 18.23 7.93 -37.49
C PHE A 140 19.25 9.03 -37.19
N SER A 141 20.36 9.04 -37.95
CA SER A 141 21.46 10.00 -37.77
C SER A 141 21.32 11.30 -38.58
N SER A 142 20.24 11.48 -39.36
CA SER A 142 20.03 12.66 -40.22
C SER A 142 18.71 13.38 -39.91
N HIS A 143 18.79 14.69 -39.70
CA HIS A 143 17.65 15.56 -39.35
C HIS A 143 16.60 15.72 -40.48
N LYS A 144 16.95 15.40 -41.74
CA LYS A 144 16.05 15.51 -42.91
C LYS A 144 15.03 14.37 -43.02
N ASP A 145 15.33 13.19 -42.48
CA ASP A 145 14.45 12.02 -42.54
C ASP A 145 13.36 12.07 -41.43
N LEU A 146 13.64 12.77 -40.33
CA LEU A 146 12.73 12.96 -39.20
C LEU A 146 11.49 13.80 -39.54
N ASP A 147 11.64 14.91 -40.26
CA ASP A 147 10.52 15.83 -40.55
C ASP A 147 9.54 15.28 -41.61
N SER A 148 10.04 14.47 -42.55
CA SER A 148 9.21 13.83 -43.58
C SER A 148 8.47 12.60 -43.03
N MET A 149 9.06 11.89 -42.07
CA MET A 149 8.42 10.74 -41.41
C MET A 149 7.52 11.11 -40.23
N ALA A 150 7.78 12.20 -39.48
CA ALA A 150 6.85 12.67 -38.43
C ALA A 150 5.44 13.00 -38.98
N LYS A 151 5.35 13.37 -40.27
CA LYS A 151 4.07 13.51 -40.99
C LYS A 151 3.40 12.17 -41.34
N ASN A 152 4.19 11.11 -41.57
CA ASN A 152 3.72 9.79 -41.97
C ASN A 152 3.48 8.82 -40.78
N LEU A 153 4.16 9.04 -39.64
CA LEU A 153 4.01 8.30 -38.38
C LEU A 153 2.94 8.92 -37.46
N SER A 154 1.91 9.53 -38.03
CA SER A 154 0.76 10.07 -37.28
C SER A 154 -0.16 8.98 -36.71
N SER A 155 0.09 7.70 -37.02
CA SER A 155 -0.64 6.57 -36.48
C SER A 155 0.11 5.92 -35.30
N HIS A 156 -0.51 5.98 -34.13
CA HIS A 156 0.00 5.43 -32.85
C HIS A 156 0.47 3.96 -32.93
N LYS A 157 -0.06 3.16 -33.87
CA LYS A 157 0.15 1.70 -33.98
C LYS A 157 1.54 1.28 -34.44
N ASP A 158 2.18 2.01 -35.35
CA ASP A 158 3.47 1.60 -35.92
C ASP A 158 4.62 1.83 -34.93
N LEU A 159 4.49 2.87 -34.10
CA LEU A 159 5.41 3.20 -33.02
C LEU A 159 5.36 2.19 -31.86
N ASP A 160 4.16 1.72 -31.53
CA ASP A 160 3.96 0.66 -30.52
C ASP A 160 4.66 -0.64 -30.93
N SER A 161 4.62 -0.99 -32.22
CA SER A 161 5.24 -2.22 -32.74
C SER A 161 6.78 -2.21 -32.68
N LEU A 162 7.39 -1.02 -32.80
CA LEU A 162 8.84 -0.83 -32.75
C LEU A 162 9.36 -0.85 -31.31
N ALA A 163 8.61 -0.29 -30.36
CA ALA A 163 8.95 -0.31 -28.93
C ALA A 163 8.76 -1.71 -28.29
N MET A 164 7.90 -2.55 -28.86
CA MET A 164 7.63 -3.92 -28.37
C MET A 164 8.64 -4.97 -28.86
N ARG A 165 9.57 -4.62 -29.75
CA ARG A 165 10.72 -5.48 -30.08
C ARG A 165 11.74 -5.35 -28.95
N GLY A 166 11.58 -6.20 -27.94
CA GLY A 166 12.31 -6.18 -26.67
C GLY A 166 13.82 -6.39 -26.81
N GLU A 167 14.55 -5.33 -27.15
CA GLU A 167 15.98 -5.23 -26.89
C GLU A 167 16.22 -4.37 -25.65
N THR A 168 16.83 -4.96 -24.63
CA THR A 168 17.16 -4.30 -23.37
C THR A 168 18.26 -3.26 -23.59
N VAL A 169 17.93 -1.98 -23.40
CA VAL A 169 18.93 -0.89 -23.41
C VAL A 169 19.40 -0.63 -21.97
N PRO A 170 20.72 -0.63 -21.69
CA PRO A 170 21.24 -0.12 -20.43
C PRO A 170 21.10 1.41 -20.43
N ILE A 171 20.21 1.95 -19.61
CA ILE A 171 20.03 3.39 -19.47
C ILE A 171 21.00 3.88 -18.38
N ARG A 172 21.92 4.78 -18.76
CA ARG A 172 22.69 5.59 -17.81
C ARG A 172 21.80 6.80 -17.46
N VAL A 173 21.26 6.84 -16.25
CA VAL A 173 20.32 7.88 -15.80
C VAL A 173 21.07 8.87 -14.89
N GLU A 174 21.81 9.82 -15.47
CA GLU A 174 21.98 11.13 -14.83
C GLU A 174 20.73 11.93 -15.26
N GLU A 175 19.77 12.34 -14.43
CA GLU A 175 19.92 13.12 -13.20
C GLU A 175 18.66 12.97 -12.28
N ALA A 176 17.93 11.85 -12.41
CA ALA A 176 16.77 11.51 -11.56
C ALA A 176 17.06 10.37 -10.56
N GLU A 177 18.29 9.86 -10.53
CA GLU A 177 18.67 8.67 -9.76
C GLU A 177 18.81 8.89 -8.26
N LYS A 178 19.01 10.11 -7.75
CA LYS A 178 19.23 10.28 -6.29
C LYS A 178 18.00 9.96 -5.44
N GLU A 179 16.81 10.35 -5.88
CA GLU A 179 15.56 10.07 -5.17
C GLU A 179 15.06 8.63 -5.44
N ALA A 180 15.15 8.15 -6.68
CA ALA A 180 14.71 6.81 -7.05
C ALA A 180 15.65 5.70 -6.57
N ALA A 181 16.97 5.95 -6.50
CA ALA A 181 17.93 4.99 -5.94
C ALA A 181 17.74 4.83 -4.43
N TYR A 182 17.40 5.90 -3.71
CA TYR A 182 17.06 5.86 -2.28
C TYR A 182 15.83 4.98 -2.02
N PHE A 183 14.77 5.15 -2.80
CA PHE A 183 13.58 4.29 -2.71
C PHE A 183 13.85 2.84 -3.13
N ARG A 184 14.70 2.61 -4.14
CA ARG A 184 15.10 1.25 -4.57
C ARG A 184 16.00 0.55 -3.55
N THR A 185 16.93 1.26 -2.90
CA THR A 185 17.76 0.67 -1.84
C THR A 185 16.93 0.29 -0.63
N MET A 186 15.99 1.14 -0.20
CA MET A 186 15.04 0.81 0.88
C MET A 186 14.17 -0.40 0.54
N ALA A 187 13.65 -0.46 -0.70
CA ALA A 187 12.89 -1.62 -1.16
C ALA A 187 13.77 -2.89 -1.22
N GLN A 188 15.00 -2.82 -1.74
CA GLN A 188 15.91 -3.96 -1.83
C GLN A 188 16.39 -4.47 -0.47
N ILE A 189 16.61 -3.59 0.51
CA ILE A 189 16.94 -3.99 1.89
C ILE A 189 15.77 -4.76 2.52
N SER A 190 14.54 -4.28 2.32
CA SER A 190 13.32 -4.96 2.79
C SER A 190 13.11 -6.33 2.13
N THR A 191 13.32 -6.43 0.81
CA THR A 191 13.20 -7.71 0.08
C THR A 191 14.33 -8.68 0.46
N ALA A 192 15.56 -8.19 0.65
CA ALA A 192 16.71 -9.00 1.08
C ALA A 192 16.50 -9.57 2.50
N PHE A 193 15.91 -8.80 3.41
CA PHE A 193 15.53 -9.29 4.74
C PHE A 193 14.47 -10.40 4.67
N THR A 194 13.51 -10.27 3.75
CA THR A 194 12.43 -11.24 3.56
C THR A 194 12.96 -12.55 2.96
N VAL A 195 13.87 -12.48 1.99
CA VAL A 195 14.50 -13.68 1.37
C VAL A 195 15.50 -14.34 2.33
N GLY A 196 16.26 -13.56 3.11
CA GLY A 196 17.21 -14.08 4.11
C GLY A 196 16.53 -14.88 5.23
N ILE A 197 15.36 -14.43 5.70
CA ILE A 197 14.57 -15.15 6.71
C ILE A 197 14.00 -16.47 6.15
N ILE A 198 13.55 -16.47 4.89
CA ILE A 198 13.03 -17.70 4.24
C ILE A 198 14.15 -18.71 3.99
N ALA A 199 15.32 -18.27 3.54
CA ALA A 199 16.47 -19.15 3.34
C ALA A 199 17.02 -19.71 4.67
N GLY A 200 17.07 -18.89 5.72
CA GLY A 200 17.49 -19.32 7.06
C GLY A 200 16.54 -20.35 7.68
N LEU A 201 15.22 -20.18 7.55
CA LEU A 201 14.25 -21.17 8.03
C LEU A 201 14.31 -22.50 7.26
N THR A 202 14.65 -22.45 5.97
CA THR A 202 14.74 -23.64 5.11
C THR A 202 15.99 -24.48 5.43
N LEU A 203 17.07 -23.84 5.88
CA LEU A 203 18.31 -24.52 6.29
C LEU A 203 18.22 -25.16 7.69
N ILE A 204 17.39 -24.63 8.60
CA ILE A 204 17.23 -25.18 9.96
C ILE A 204 16.34 -26.44 9.97
N LYS A 205 15.45 -26.61 8.99
CA LYS A 205 14.58 -27.80 8.87
C LYS A 205 15.25 -29.04 8.27
N LYS A 206 16.53 -28.98 7.92
CA LYS A 206 17.27 -30.06 7.25
C LYS A 206 18.36 -30.71 8.10
N LYS A 207 18.23 -30.65 9.43
CA LYS A 207 19.09 -31.36 10.38
C LYS A 207 18.29 -32.38 11.16
#